data_AF-A0A5M6CX01-F1
#
_entry.id   AF-A0A5M6CX01-F1
#
_cell.length_a   1.000
_cell.length_b   1.000
_cell.length_c   1.000
_cell.angle_alpha   90.00
_cell.angle_beta   90.00
_cell.angle_gamma   90.00
#
_symmetry.space_group_name_H-M   'P 1'
#
loop_
_entity.id
_entity.type
_entity.pdbx_description
1 polymer ?
#
loop_
_entity_poly.entity_id
_entity_poly.type
_entity_poly.pdbx_seq_one_letter_code
_entity_poly.pdbx_strand_id
1 'polypeptide(L)'
;MKKTKLLSLLTGLLLVLGFNIASAQTNTFTRVACNPNFQGCVSTSLSLTLTDPNPPQFAQASQTKALAAPGSVDFAIRFTKIKVSLGGYTSTGTYYLPTTIGDGTAISIGADGEGVGPYTIYIYKSGSNSFTVSVGNTAL
;
A
#
# COMPACT_ATOMS: atom_id res chain seq x y z
N MET A 1 -21.48 -2.06 -59.07
CA MET A 1 -20.93 -1.25 -57.95
C MET A 1 -21.78 -1.42 -56.68
N LYS A 2 -21.50 -2.38 -55.78
CA LYS A 2 -22.24 -2.53 -54.49
C LYS A 2 -21.45 -3.37 -53.45
N LYS A 3 -20.31 -2.92 -52.89
CA LYS A 3 -19.65 -3.62 -51.75
C LYS A 3 -18.86 -2.73 -50.76
N THR A 4 -19.04 -1.40 -50.74
CA THR A 4 -18.20 -0.51 -49.92
C THR A 4 -18.85 0.06 -48.66
N LYS A 5 -20.10 -0.28 -48.33
CA LYS A 5 -20.81 0.32 -47.19
C LYS A 5 -20.74 -0.47 -45.86
N LEU A 6 -20.22 -1.70 -45.86
CA LEU A 6 -20.21 -2.53 -44.64
C LEU A 6 -18.99 -2.29 -43.72
N LEU A 7 -17.84 -1.86 -44.25
CA LEU A 7 -16.63 -1.65 -43.43
C LEU A 7 -16.68 -0.38 -42.56
N SER A 8 -17.52 0.60 -42.91
CA SER A 8 -17.63 1.85 -42.16
C SER A 8 -18.49 1.74 -40.89
N LEU A 9 -19.32 0.71 -40.77
CA LEU A 9 -20.23 0.56 -39.63
C LEU A 9 -19.56 -0.13 -38.43
N LEU A 10 -18.53 -0.95 -38.69
CA LEU A 10 -17.86 -1.74 -37.66
C LEU A 10 -16.86 -0.91 -36.83
N THR A 11 -16.24 0.11 -37.42
CA THR A 11 -15.35 1.05 -36.72
C THR A 11 -16.11 2.04 -35.83
N GLY A 12 -17.37 2.35 -36.12
CA GLY A 12 -18.21 3.18 -35.26
C GLY A 12 -18.65 2.47 -33.98
N LEU A 13 -18.87 1.16 -34.02
CA LEU A 13 -19.37 0.39 -32.88
C LEU A 13 -18.29 0.14 -31.80
N LEU A 14 -17.02 0.09 -32.19
CA LEU A 14 -15.88 -0.07 -31.26
C LEU A 14 -15.60 1.19 -30.43
N LEU A 15 -16.00 2.38 -30.90
CA LEU A 15 -15.88 3.64 -30.15
C LEU A 15 -17.04 3.88 -29.18
N VAL A 16 -18.20 3.24 -29.38
CA VAL A 16 -19.36 3.32 -28.47
C VAL A 16 -19.24 2.35 -27.30
N LEU A 17 -18.48 1.26 -27.47
CA LEU A 17 -18.07 0.38 -26.37
C LEU A 17 -16.89 0.99 -25.62
N GLY A 18 -17.04 2.24 -25.17
CA GLY A 18 -16.10 2.95 -24.32
C GLY A 18 -15.69 2.04 -23.17
N PHE A 19 -14.56 1.35 -23.37
CA PHE A 19 -13.82 0.67 -22.34
C PHE A 19 -13.34 1.79 -21.44
N ASN A 20 -14.21 2.19 -20.50
CA ASN A 20 -13.81 2.82 -19.28
C ASN A 20 -12.85 1.81 -18.66
N ILE A 21 -11.56 1.96 -18.96
CA ILE A 21 -10.50 1.28 -18.24
C ILE A 21 -10.66 1.86 -16.84
N ALA A 22 -11.43 1.16 -16.00
CA ALA A 22 -11.57 1.53 -14.61
C ALA A 22 -10.14 1.71 -14.10
N SER A 23 -9.81 2.92 -13.68
CA SER A 23 -8.54 3.22 -13.03
C SER A 23 -8.29 2.08 -12.05
N ALA A 24 -7.20 1.33 -12.25
CA ALA A 24 -6.85 0.24 -11.37
C ALA A 24 -6.68 0.86 -9.99
N GLN A 25 -7.64 0.61 -9.10
CA GLN A 25 -7.63 1.22 -7.79
C GLN A 25 -6.38 0.74 -7.03
N THR A 26 -5.70 1.68 -6.39
CA THR A 26 -4.50 1.41 -5.59
C THR A 26 -4.63 1.97 -4.19
N ASN A 27 -4.07 1.25 -3.23
CA ASN A 27 -3.69 1.75 -1.92
C ASN A 27 -2.46 2.67 -2.07
N THR A 28 -2.61 3.95 -1.75
CA THR A 28 -1.53 4.95 -1.78
C THR A 28 -1.00 5.17 -0.36
N PHE A 29 0.29 4.96 -0.16
CA PHE A 29 0.98 5.14 1.11
C PHE A 29 1.89 6.36 1.03
N THR A 30 1.63 7.35 1.86
CA THR A 30 2.47 8.56 1.96
C THR A 30 3.23 8.57 3.28
N ARG A 31 4.54 8.70 3.22
CA ARG A 31 5.38 8.85 4.41
C ARG A 31 5.31 10.28 4.91
N VAL A 32 4.93 10.44 6.16
CA VAL A 32 4.95 11.74 6.85
C VAL A 32 6.13 11.78 7.81
N ALA A 33 6.69 12.99 8.03
CA ALA A 33 7.92 13.17 8.77
C ALA A 33 7.79 12.73 10.24
N CYS A 34 6.60 12.83 10.85
CA CYS A 34 6.34 12.25 12.16
C CYS A 34 4.87 12.24 12.56
N ASN A 35 4.49 11.26 13.37
CA ASN A 35 3.30 11.34 14.21
C ASN A 35 3.70 12.12 15.48
N PRO A 36 2.99 13.19 15.87
CA PRO A 36 3.33 13.98 17.06
C PRO A 36 3.29 13.18 18.37
N ASN A 37 2.63 12.03 18.36
CA ASN A 37 2.55 11.14 19.53
C ASN A 37 3.81 10.28 19.74
N PHE A 38 4.82 10.38 18.88
CA PHE A 38 6.09 9.65 19.02
C PHE A 38 7.19 10.51 19.64
N GLN A 39 8.00 9.91 20.52
CA GLN A 39 9.10 10.59 21.22
C GLN A 39 10.29 10.97 20.31
N GLY A 40 10.27 10.58 19.04
CA GLY A 40 11.28 10.95 18.06
C GLY A 40 10.93 10.41 16.67
N CYS A 41 11.50 11.02 15.64
CA CYS A 41 11.21 10.70 14.23
C CYS A 41 12.39 10.00 13.59
N VAL A 42 12.11 8.95 12.82
CA VAL A 42 13.13 8.25 12.06
C VAL A 42 12.92 8.54 10.58
N SER A 43 13.96 9.03 9.90
CA SER A 43 13.98 9.34 8.46
C SER A 43 14.75 8.29 7.65
N THR A 44 14.52 7.01 7.94
CA THR A 44 15.12 5.87 7.23
C THR A 44 14.17 5.28 6.18
N SER A 45 14.72 4.70 5.12
CA SER A 45 13.96 3.97 4.10
C SER A 45 13.17 2.82 4.72
N LEU A 46 11.84 2.88 4.61
CA LEU A 46 10.93 1.84 5.08
C LEU A 46 10.55 0.95 3.90
N SER A 47 10.73 -0.36 4.03
CA SER A 47 10.19 -1.32 3.06
C SER A 47 8.82 -1.82 3.52
N LEU A 48 7.80 -1.65 2.68
CA LEU A 48 6.47 -2.18 2.88
C LEU A 48 6.27 -3.37 1.94
N THR A 49 5.95 -4.52 2.52
CA THR A 49 5.49 -5.69 1.78
C THR A 49 4.02 -5.89 2.05
N LEU A 50 3.19 -5.80 1.02
CA LEU A 50 1.77 -6.13 1.12
C LEU A 50 1.47 -7.46 0.43
N THR A 51 0.66 -8.30 1.07
CA THR A 51 0.29 -9.64 0.60
C THR A 51 -1.23 -9.72 0.42
N ASP A 52 -1.64 -10.41 -0.64
CA ASP A 52 -3.02 -10.76 -0.91
C ASP A 52 -3.33 -11.98 -0.05
N PRO A 53 -4.28 -11.91 0.89
CA PRO A 53 -4.62 -13.05 1.73
C PRO A 53 -5.26 -14.20 0.95
N ASN A 54 -5.81 -13.94 -0.24
CA ASN A 54 -6.50 -14.92 -1.08
C ASN A 54 -6.05 -14.80 -2.55
N PRO A 55 -4.77 -15.09 -2.85
CA PRO A 55 -4.25 -14.88 -4.19
C PRO A 55 -4.87 -15.91 -5.15
N PRO A 56 -5.33 -15.50 -6.34
CA PRO A 56 -5.61 -16.42 -7.43
C PRO A 56 -4.38 -17.29 -7.73
N GLN A 57 -4.58 -18.55 -8.15
CA GLN A 57 -3.53 -19.55 -8.35
C GLN A 57 -2.32 -19.10 -9.20
N PHE A 58 -2.50 -18.12 -10.08
CA PHE A 58 -1.46 -17.59 -10.97
C PHE A 58 -1.20 -16.08 -10.81
N ALA A 59 -1.75 -15.47 -9.75
CA ALA A 59 -1.55 -14.06 -9.48
C ALA A 59 -0.34 -13.85 -8.56
N GLN A 60 0.27 -12.68 -8.68
CA GLN A 60 1.28 -12.23 -7.73
C GLN A 60 0.67 -12.12 -6.32
N ALA A 61 1.17 -12.93 -5.39
CA ALA A 61 0.68 -13.01 -4.02
C ALA A 61 1.16 -11.84 -3.13
N SER A 62 2.29 -11.21 -3.46
CA SER A 62 2.83 -10.10 -2.67
C SER A 62 3.59 -9.07 -3.52
N GLN A 63 3.62 -7.83 -3.04
CA GLN A 63 4.42 -6.75 -3.58
C GLN A 63 5.24 -6.11 -2.47
N THR A 64 6.50 -5.77 -2.77
CA THR A 64 7.38 -5.05 -1.84
C THR A 64 7.84 -3.74 -2.48
N LYS A 65 7.72 -2.63 -1.76
CA LYS A 65 8.19 -1.32 -2.20
C LYS A 65 8.88 -0.57 -1.07
N ALA A 66 9.96 0.12 -1.40
CA ALA A 66 10.63 1.04 -0.49
C ALA A 66 9.93 2.40 -0.50
N LEU A 67 9.78 2.99 0.67
CA LEU A 67 9.14 4.28 0.90
C LEU A 67 10.14 5.21 1.61
N ALA A 68 10.68 6.17 0.85
CA ALA A 68 11.60 7.20 1.32
C ALA A 68 10.85 8.40 1.95
N ALA A 69 11.56 9.26 2.68
CA ALA A 69 10.97 10.39 3.40
C ALA A 69 11.41 11.76 2.83
N PRO A 70 10.46 12.70 2.61
CA PRO A 70 9.03 12.47 2.34
C PRO A 70 8.83 11.72 1.01
N GLY A 71 7.79 10.90 0.91
CA GLY A 71 7.58 10.08 -0.30
C GLY A 71 6.25 9.34 -0.32
N SER A 72 5.93 8.74 -1.47
CA SER A 72 4.70 7.96 -1.66
C SER A 72 4.95 6.68 -2.47
N VAL A 73 4.19 5.62 -2.19
CA VAL A 73 4.14 4.39 -2.99
C VAL A 73 2.72 3.85 -3.12
N ASP A 74 2.42 3.22 -4.25
CA ASP A 74 1.11 2.64 -4.51
C ASP A 74 1.14 1.11 -4.55
N PHE A 75 0.10 0.46 -4.07
CA PHE A 75 -0.12 -0.99 -4.14
C PHE A 75 -1.51 -1.29 -4.68
N ALA A 76 -1.74 -2.41 -5.36
CA ALA A 76 -3.11 -2.77 -5.75
C ALA A 76 -4.00 -3.01 -4.51
N ILE A 77 -5.29 -2.65 -4.57
CA ILE A 77 -6.19 -2.70 -3.40
C ILE A 77 -6.34 -4.08 -2.75
N ARG A 78 -6.13 -5.16 -3.51
CA ARG A 78 -6.24 -6.55 -3.02
C ARG A 78 -5.20 -6.92 -1.98
N PHE A 79 -4.09 -6.19 -1.91
CA PHE A 79 -3.02 -6.45 -0.96
C PHE A 79 -3.34 -5.76 0.37
N THR A 80 -3.70 -6.54 1.39
CA THR A 80 -4.18 -6.02 2.69
C THR A 80 -3.37 -6.48 3.90
N LYS A 81 -2.63 -7.59 3.79
CA LYS A 81 -1.74 -8.07 4.86
C LYS A 81 -0.39 -7.34 4.77
N ILE A 82 0.12 -6.86 5.90
CA ILE A 82 1.31 -6.00 5.98
C ILE A 82 2.49 -6.76 6.57
N LYS A 83 3.66 -6.56 6.00
CA LYS A 83 4.96 -6.82 6.61
C LYS A 83 5.86 -5.61 6.37
N VAL A 84 6.58 -5.17 7.41
CA VAL A 84 7.42 -3.97 7.36
C VAL A 84 8.87 -4.32 7.63
N SER A 85 9.80 -3.61 7.00
CA SER A 85 11.23 -3.72 7.29
C SER A 85 11.90 -2.34 7.29
N LEU A 86 12.74 -2.10 8.30
CA LEU A 86 13.42 -0.82 8.53
C LEU A 86 14.73 -1.09 9.29
N GLY A 87 15.85 -0.55 8.81
CA GLY A 87 17.11 -0.57 9.56
C GLY A 87 17.63 -1.96 9.91
N GLY A 88 17.38 -2.96 9.05
CA GLY A 88 17.76 -4.37 9.30
C GLY A 88 16.73 -5.16 10.11
N TYR A 89 15.74 -4.50 10.72
CA TYR A 89 14.64 -5.16 11.41
C TYR A 89 13.50 -5.47 10.46
N THR A 90 12.78 -6.56 10.69
CA THR A 90 11.61 -6.97 9.92
C THR A 90 10.52 -7.44 10.86
N SER A 91 9.28 -7.05 10.59
CA SER A 91 8.15 -7.50 11.40
C SER A 91 7.92 -9.01 11.26
N THR A 92 7.69 -9.67 12.38
CA THR A 92 7.35 -11.11 12.47
C THR A 92 5.86 -11.34 12.72
N GLY A 93 5.15 -10.35 13.25
CA GLY A 93 3.71 -10.41 13.50
C GLY A 93 2.86 -10.44 12.22
N THR A 94 1.58 -10.80 12.37
CA THR A 94 0.58 -10.68 11.31
C THR A 94 -0.19 -9.38 11.48
N TYR A 95 -0.06 -8.47 10.51
CA TYR A 95 -0.71 -7.17 10.52
C TYR A 95 -1.56 -6.98 9.26
N TYR A 96 -2.60 -6.14 9.37
CA TYR A 96 -3.49 -5.80 8.27
C TYR A 96 -3.67 -4.30 8.16
N LEU A 97 -4.01 -3.85 6.95
CA LEU A 97 -4.37 -2.46 6.71
C LEU A 97 -5.64 -2.11 7.50
N PRO A 98 -5.66 -0.93 8.17
CA PRO A 98 -6.88 -0.43 8.78
C PRO A 98 -7.99 -0.28 7.73
N THR A 99 -9.20 -0.66 8.09
CA THR A 99 -10.36 -0.67 7.19
C THR A 99 -11.19 0.62 7.33
N THR A 100 -11.29 1.18 8.53
CA THR A 100 -12.01 2.42 8.83
C THR A 100 -11.12 3.65 8.66
N ILE A 101 -11.64 4.72 8.05
CA ILE A 101 -10.93 6.01 8.00
C ILE A 101 -10.87 6.54 9.43
N GLY A 102 -9.69 6.96 9.88
CA GLY A 102 -9.47 7.33 11.28
C GLY A 102 -8.79 6.24 12.12
N ASP A 103 -8.73 5.01 11.63
CA ASP A 103 -8.03 3.92 12.33
C ASP A 103 -6.56 3.84 11.92
N GLY A 104 -5.75 3.25 12.80
CA GLY A 104 -4.36 2.96 12.50
C GLY A 104 -3.87 1.65 13.11
N THR A 105 -2.85 1.09 12.47
CA THR A 105 -2.15 -0.12 12.92
C THR A 105 -0.74 0.31 13.35
N ALA A 106 -0.37 -0.01 14.59
CA ALA A 106 0.98 0.17 15.12
C ALA A 106 1.76 -1.15 15.06
N ILE A 107 3.01 -1.08 14.63
CA ILE A 107 3.91 -2.24 14.49
C ILE A 107 5.25 -1.86 15.14
N SER A 108 5.61 -2.51 16.25
CA SER A 108 6.82 -2.21 17.01
C SER A 108 7.88 -3.27 16.75
N ILE A 109 8.95 -2.91 16.03
CA ILE A 109 9.98 -3.86 15.58
C ILE A 109 11.33 -3.61 16.26
N GLY A 110 12.01 -4.71 16.65
CA GLY A 110 13.32 -4.67 17.30
C GLY A 110 14.16 -5.93 17.12
N ALA A 111 15.34 -5.93 17.77
CA ALA A 111 16.31 -7.03 17.72
C ALA A 111 15.77 -8.32 18.35
N ASP A 112 14.91 -8.19 19.36
CA ASP A 112 14.39 -9.30 20.16
C ASP A 112 12.96 -9.73 19.73
N GLY A 113 12.48 -9.23 18.58
CA GLY A 113 11.14 -9.51 18.06
C GLY A 113 10.20 -8.31 18.10
N GLU A 114 8.89 -8.58 18.00
CA GLU A 114 7.84 -7.55 18.09
C GLU A 114 7.65 -7.10 19.54
N GLY A 115 7.44 -5.80 19.76
CA GLY A 115 7.08 -5.23 21.07
C GLY A 115 8.26 -4.83 21.96
N VAL A 116 9.51 -5.20 21.62
CA VAL A 116 10.72 -4.74 22.31
C VAL A 116 11.72 -4.25 21.26
N GLY A 117 11.53 -3.04 20.77
CA GLY A 117 12.31 -2.52 19.66
C GLY A 117 12.41 -1.00 19.56
N PRO A 118 13.46 -0.48 18.92
CA PRO A 118 13.67 0.96 18.84
C PRO A 118 12.63 1.66 17.96
N TYR A 119 11.92 0.92 17.09
CA TYR A 119 11.06 1.53 16.08
C TYR A 119 9.60 1.12 16.23
N THR A 120 8.71 2.11 16.13
CA THR A 120 7.27 1.88 15.92
C THR A 120 6.85 2.48 14.60
N ILE A 121 6.27 1.66 13.73
CA ILE A 121 5.68 2.06 12.47
C ILE A 121 4.18 2.20 12.70
N TYR A 122 3.62 3.37 12.42
CA TYR A 122 2.17 3.59 12.48
C TYR A 122 1.63 3.88 11.09
N ILE A 123 0.70 3.03 10.66
CA ILE A 123 0.01 3.11 9.38
C ILE A 123 -1.42 3.53 9.68
N TYR A 124 -1.79 4.73 9.28
CA TYR A 124 -3.10 5.35 9.54
C TYR A 124 -3.90 5.48 8.25
N LYS A 125 -5.19 5.14 8.27
CA LYS A 125 -6.07 5.32 7.10
C LYS A 125 -6.57 6.76 7.05
N SER A 126 -6.02 7.53 6.11
CA SER A 126 -6.39 8.93 5.87
C SER A 126 -7.55 9.08 4.86
N GLY A 127 -7.84 8.04 4.08
CA GLY A 127 -8.93 8.05 3.09
C GLY A 127 -9.26 6.66 2.55
N SER A 128 -10.20 6.57 1.59
CA SER A 128 -10.75 5.30 1.08
C SER A 128 -9.66 4.28 0.69
N ASN A 129 -8.61 4.72 0.01
CA ASN A 129 -7.42 3.92 -0.31
C ASN A 129 -6.13 4.70 -0.01
N SER A 130 -6.17 5.65 0.92
CA SER A 130 -5.02 6.49 1.26
C SER A 130 -4.59 6.21 2.68
N PHE A 131 -3.28 6.01 2.85
CA PHE A 131 -2.66 5.67 4.11
C PHE A 131 -1.47 6.58 4.36
N THR A 132 -1.35 7.10 5.57
CA THR A 132 -0.14 7.80 6.00
C THR A 132 0.71 6.89 6.87
N VAL A 133 2.00 6.88 6.61
CA VAL A 133 2.96 6.08 7.36
C VAL A 133 3.93 6.99 8.11
N SER A 134 4.09 6.72 9.40
CA SER A 134 5.01 7.41 10.29
C SER A 134 5.89 6.41 11.00
N VAL A 135 7.13 6.79 11.29
CA VAL A 135 8.11 5.95 11.99
C VAL A 135 8.62 6.71 13.20
N GLY A 136 8.32 6.19 14.38
CA GLY A 136 8.73 6.70 15.67
C GLY A 136 9.88 5.93 16.29
N ASN A 137 10.65 6.59 17.15
CA ASN A 137 11.76 5.99 17.91
C ASN A 137 11.30 5.63 19.33
N THR A 138 10.44 4.62 19.48
CA THR A 138 10.06 3.94 20.76
C THR A 138 9.00 2.88 20.46
N ALA A 139 9.18 1.64 20.91
CA ALA A 139 8.06 0.71 21.15
C ALA A 139 7.16 1.28 22.26
N LEU A 140 5.83 1.24 22.07
CA LEU A 140 4.85 1.59 23.10
C LEU A 140 4.84 0.55 24.22
#